data_AF-A0A897N4N3-F1
#
_entry.id   AF-A0A897N4N3-F1
#
_cell.length_a   1.000
_cell.length_b   1.000
_cell.length_c   1.000
_cell.angle_alpha   90.00
_cell.angle_beta   90.00
_cell.angle_gamma   90.00
#
_symmetry.space_group_name_H-M   'P 1'
#
loop_
_entity.id
_entity.type
_entity.pdbx_description
1 polymer ?
#
loop_
_entity_poly.entity_id
_entity_poly.type
_entity_poly.pdbx_seq_one_letter_code
_entity_poly.pdbx_strand_id
1 'polypeptide(L)' 'MRPNIDISHTLGGRVKDYAGANDLDLSEAYAEVLEAGLDTLETQDQQ' A
#
# COMPACT_ATOMS: atom_id res chain seq x y z
N MET A 1 1.69 -12.02 4.24
CA MET A 1 0.45 -12.50 3.56
C MET A 1 0.26 -11.70 2.26
N ARG A 2 -0.08 -12.32 1.11
CA ARG A 2 -0.40 -11.54 -0.11
C ARG A 2 -1.89 -11.17 -0.10
N PRO A 3 -2.27 -9.90 -0.32
CA PRO A 3 -3.66 -9.53 -0.54
C PRO A 3 -4.26 -10.33 -1.71
N ASN A 4 -5.55 -10.69 -1.64
CA ASN A 4 -6.26 -11.33 -2.76
C ASN A 4 -6.64 -10.28 -3.83
N ILE A 5 -5.65 -9.52 -4.27
CA ILE A 5 -5.77 -8.38 -5.18
C ILE A 5 -4.69 -8.57 -6.24
N ASP A 6 -5.09 -8.61 -7.51
CA ASP A 6 -4.12 -8.66 -8.61
C ASP A 6 -3.50 -7.27 -8.76
N ILE A 7 -2.20 -7.20 -8.51
CA ILE A 7 -1.42 -5.98 -8.67
C ILE A 7 -0.30 -6.24 -9.65
N SER A 8 0.03 -5.23 -10.45
CA SER A 8 1.15 -5.33 -11.38
C SER A 8 2.46 -5.65 -10.63
N HIS A 9 3.32 -6.44 -11.28
CA HIS A 9 4.61 -6.84 -10.72
C HIS A 9 5.44 -5.63 -10.25
N THR A 10 5.36 -4.54 -11.00
CA THR A 10 6.04 -3.27 -10.70
C THR A 10 5.50 -2.62 -9.43
N LEU A 11 4.18 -2.62 -9.21
CA LEU A 11 3.58 -2.06 -7.99
C LEU A 11 3.93 -2.92 -6.78
N GLY A 12 3.89 -4.24 -6.92
CA GLY A 12 4.32 -5.17 -5.86
C GLY A 12 5.79 -5.01 -5.47
N GLY A 13 6.66 -4.71 -6.44
CA GLY A 13 8.06 -4.34 -6.20
C GLY A 13 8.18 -3.07 -5.35
N ARG A 14 7.45 -2.02 -5.71
CA ARG A 14 7.45 -0.75 -4.95
C ARG A 14 6.98 -0.91 -3.51
N VAL A 15 5.93 -1.70 -3.28
CA VAL A 15 5.44 -1.98 -1.92
C VAL A 15 6.47 -2.80 -1.12
N LYS A 16 7.18 -3.73 -1.77
CA LYS A 16 8.27 -4.47 -1.13
C LYS A 16 9.44 -3.56 -0.74
N ASP A 17 9.83 -2.64 -1.61
CA ASP A 17 10.89 -1.67 -1.32
C ASP A 17 10.47 -0.75 -0.16
N TYR A 18 9.22 -0.32 -0.14
CA TYR A 18 8.64 0.44 0.98
C TYR A 18 8.65 -0.36 2.29
N ALA A 19 8.23 -1.63 2.26
CA ALA A 19 8.26 -2.50 3.42
C ALA A 19 9.68 -2.61 4.02
N GLY A 20 10.68 -2.85 3.16
CA GLY A 20 12.08 -2.94 3.58
C GLY A 20 12.66 -1.62 4.10
N ALA A 21 12.21 -0.47 3.60
CA ALA A 21 12.66 0.83 4.07
C ALA A 21 12.10 1.23 5.43
N ASN A 22 10.93 0.68 5.81
CA ASN A 22 10.21 1.02 7.04
C ASN A 22 10.25 -0.11 8.09
N ASP A 23 11.02 -1.18 7.85
CA ASP A 23 11.08 -2.39 8.70
C ASP A 23 9.70 -3.00 8.94
N LEU A 24 8.84 -2.96 7.91
CA LEU A 24 7.47 -3.46 7.96
C LEU A 24 7.37 -4.83 7.32
N ASP A 25 6.43 -5.63 7.81
CA ASP A 25 6.03 -6.83 7.11
C ASP A 25 5.28 -6.47 5.81
N LEU A 26 5.32 -7.37 4.82
CA LEU A 26 4.76 -7.06 3.50
C LEU A 26 3.25 -6.73 3.58
N SER A 27 2.53 -7.39 4.49
CA SER A 27 1.10 -7.15 4.73
C SER A 27 0.83 -5.80 5.41
N GLU A 28 1.71 -5.37 6.30
CA GLU A 28 1.59 -4.07 6.97
C GLU A 28 1.85 -2.94 5.97
N ALA A 29 2.88 -3.09 5.14
CA ALA A 29 3.15 -2.17 4.04
C ALA A 29 1.96 -2.05 3.07
N TYR A 30 1.27 -3.15 2.75
CA TYR A 30 0.03 -3.07 1.94
C TYR A 30 -1.09 -2.34 2.68
N ALA A 31 -1.30 -2.63 3.96
CA ALA A 31 -2.34 -1.97 4.76
C ALA A 31 -2.10 -0.45 4.81
N GLU A 32 -0.90 -0.02 5.23
CA GLU A 32 -0.58 1.40 5.36
C GLU A 32 -0.69 2.16 4.04
N VAL A 33 -0.14 1.61 2.95
CA VAL A 33 -0.20 2.27 1.64
C VAL A 33 -1.64 2.38 1.13
N LEU A 34 -2.47 1.35 1.36
CA LEU A 34 -3.87 1.37 0.94
C LEU A 34 -4.72 2.28 1.82
N GLU A 35 -4.53 2.27 3.13
CA GLU A 35 -5.26 3.12 4.09
C GLU A 35 -4.91 4.60 3.89
N ALA A 36 -3.63 4.94 3.76
CA ALA A 36 -3.20 6.32 3.48
C ALA A 36 -3.71 6.81 2.11
N GLY A 37 -3.72 5.91 1.11
CA GLY A 37 -4.29 6.20 -0.20
C GLY A 37 -5.81 6.43 -0.13
N LEU A 38 -6.53 5.65 0.65
CA LEU A 38 -7.98 5.77 0.84
C LEU A 38 -8.33 7.07 1.58
N ASP A 39 -7.67 7.37 2.69
CA ASP A 39 -7.86 8.61 3.46
C ASP A 39 -7.63 9.86 2.60
N THR A 40 -6.61 9.82 1.73
CA THR A 40 -6.33 10.89 0.78
C THR A 40 -7.46 11.08 -0.23
N LEU A 41 -8.04 9.99 -0.75
CA LEU A 41 -9.15 10.04 -1.71
C LEU A 41 -10.44 10.52 -1.06
N GLU A 42 -10.75 10.05 0.15
CA GLU A 42 -11.92 10.49 0.92
C GLU A 42 -11.82 11.98 1.24
N THR A 43 -10.64 12.47 1.61
CA THR A 43 -10.42 13.89 1.86
C THR A 43 -10.53 14.73 0.59
N GLN A 44 -10.11 14.22 -0.57
CA GLN A 44 -10.21 14.92 -1.86
C GLN A 44 -11.63 14.98 -2.42
N ASP A 45 -12.46 13.95 -2.20
CA ASP A 45 -13.87 13.94 -2.61
C ASP A 45 -14.72 14.97 -1.83
N GLN A 46 -14.24 15.38 -0.65
CA GLN A 46 -14.90 16.36 0.21
C GLN A 46 -14.53 17.83 -0.07
N GLN A 47 -13.75 18.14 -1.13
CA GLN A 47 -13.32 19.51 -1.52
C GLN A 47 -13.91 19.96 -2.86
#